data_AF-A0A965M4P5-F1
#
_entry.id   AF-A0A965M4P5-F1
#
_cell.length_a   1.000
_cell.length_b   1.000
_cell.length_c   1.000
_cell.angle_alpha   90.00
_cell.angle_beta   90.00
_cell.angle_gamma   90.00
#
_symmetry.space_group_name_H-M   'P 1'
#
loop_
_entity.id
_entity.type
_entity.pdbx_description
1 polymer ?
#
loop_
_entity_poly.entity_id
_entity_poly.type
_entity_poly.pdbx_seq_one_letter_code
_entity_poly.pdbx_strand_id
1 'polypeptide(L)' 'ADGGFISTNGAEHPMREDVAGSFLCYFAVKYRQSRISGDLVSKITKAMPARMAYFESQKLDFRPCVK' A
#
# COMPACT_ATOMS: atom_id res chain seq x y z
N ALA A 1 -1.87 12.27 -7.72
CA ALA A 1 -1.94 10.82 -7.98
C ALA A 1 -0.53 10.31 -8.27
N ASP A 2 -0.23 9.03 -7.99
CA ASP A 2 1.13 8.48 -8.05
C ASP A 2 1.68 8.21 -9.47
N GLY A 3 0.84 8.32 -10.50
CA GLY A 3 1.28 8.20 -11.90
C GLY A 3 1.66 6.79 -12.35
N GLY A 4 1.49 5.77 -11.50
CA GLY A 4 1.79 4.37 -11.83
C GLY A 4 1.13 3.36 -10.90
N PHE A 5 1.33 2.08 -11.23
CA PHE A 5 0.75 0.93 -10.53
C PHE A 5 1.80 0.22 -9.68
N ILE A 6 1.39 -0.32 -8.54
CA ILE A 6 2.30 -1.10 -7.67
C ILE A 6 2.53 -2.53 -8.19
N SER A 7 1.67 -3.01 -9.10
CA SER A 7 1.75 -4.35 -9.69
C SER A 7 1.17 -4.37 -11.11
N THR A 8 1.58 -5.36 -11.90
CA THR A 8 1.01 -5.60 -13.24
C THR A 8 -0.49 -5.87 -13.18
N ASN A 9 -0.96 -6.64 -12.19
CA ASN A 9 -2.39 -6.90 -12.00
C ASN A 9 -3.18 -5.61 -11.73
N GLY A 10 -2.60 -4.66 -10.99
CA GLY A 10 -3.18 -3.33 -10.78
C GLY A 10 -3.28 -2.53 -12.08
N ALA A 11 -2.27 -2.64 -12.95
CA ALA A 11 -2.27 -1.96 -14.25
C ALA A 11 -3.30 -2.55 -15.24
N GLU A 12 -3.46 -3.87 -15.25
CA GLU A 12 -4.43 -4.57 -16.10
C GLU A 12 -5.87 -4.38 -15.63
N HIS A 13 -6.08 -4.20 -14.31
CA HIS A 13 -7.40 -4.07 -13.70
C HIS A 13 -7.50 -2.83 -12.79
N PRO A 14 -7.29 -1.60 -13.32
CA PRO A 14 -7.07 -0.40 -12.52
C PRO A 14 -8.26 -0.01 -11.64
N MET A 15 -9.49 -0.29 -12.08
CA MET A 15 -10.71 0.07 -11.34
C MET A 15 -11.02 -0.84 -10.15
N ARG A 16 -10.31 -1.98 -10.01
CA ARG A 16 -10.56 -2.95 -8.94
C ARG A 16 -9.30 -3.32 -8.17
N GLU A 17 -8.21 -3.62 -8.86
CA GLU A 17 -7.01 -4.22 -8.27
C GLU A 17 -5.96 -3.19 -7.84
N ASP A 18 -5.94 -2.00 -8.44
CA ASP A 18 -4.92 -0.99 -8.09
C ASP A 18 -5.05 -0.53 -6.64
N VAL A 19 -6.25 -0.12 -6.23
CA VAL A 19 -6.53 0.29 -4.84
C VAL A 19 -6.36 -0.89 -3.89
N ALA A 20 -6.85 -2.09 -4.24
CA ALA A 20 -6.74 -3.28 -3.39
C ALA A 20 -5.28 -3.68 -3.14
N GLY A 21 -4.46 -3.75 -4.20
CA GLY A 21 -3.04 -4.06 -4.10
C GLY A 21 -2.26 -2.98 -3.36
N SER A 22 -2.53 -1.71 -3.66
CA SER A 22 -1.91 -0.57 -2.98
C SER A 22 -2.21 -0.58 -1.49
N PHE A 23 -3.44 -0.88 -1.09
CA PHE A 23 -3.83 -0.92 0.31
C PHE A 23 -3.10 -2.05 1.06
N LEU A 24 -2.96 -3.22 0.45
CA LEU A 24 -2.21 -4.33 1.04
C LEU A 24 -0.73 -3.94 1.26
N CYS A 25 -0.10 -3.30 0.28
CA CYS A 25 1.26 -2.80 0.40
C CYS A 25 1.40 -1.72 1.49
N TYR A 26 0.45 -0.78 1.58
CA TYR A 26 0.39 0.21 2.66
C TYR A 26 0.29 -0.46 4.03
N PHE A 27 -0.62 -1.42 4.19
CA PHE A 27 -0.80 -2.17 5.43
C PHE A 27 0.50 -2.90 5.83
N ALA A 28 1.17 -3.52 4.87
CA ALA A 28 2.44 -4.20 5.10
C ALA A 28 3.53 -3.22 5.59
N VAL A 29 3.67 -2.07 4.93
CA VAL A 29 4.62 -1.01 5.31
C VAL A 29 4.28 -0.36 6.65
N LYS A 30 3.00 -0.21 7.01
CA LYS A 30 2.62 0.48 8.25
C LYS A 30 2.66 -0.44 9.47
N TYR A 31 2.16 -1.67 9.33
CA TYR A 31 1.85 -2.53 10.48
C TYR A 31 2.57 -3.88 10.47
N ARG A 32 3.31 -4.21 9.41
CA ARG A 32 4.00 -5.50 9.24
C ARG A 32 5.40 -5.35 8.64
N GLN A 33 6.10 -4.25 8.94
CA GLN A 33 7.47 -4.03 8.42
C GLN A 33 8.42 -5.19 8.74
N SER A 34 8.27 -5.84 9.89
CA SER A 34 9.07 -7.02 10.26
C SER A 34 8.87 -8.25 9.36
N ARG A 35 7.87 -8.25 8.48
CA ARG A 35 7.56 -9.34 7.54
C ARG A 35 8.05 -9.08 6.12
N ILE A 36 8.60 -7.89 5.84
CA ILE A 36 9.08 -7.49 4.53
C ILE A 36 10.49 -6.88 4.63
N SER A 37 11.27 -6.94 3.56
CA SER A 37 12.62 -6.35 3.57
C SER A 37 12.59 -4.81 3.56
N GLY A 38 13.64 -4.18 4.08
CA GLY A 38 13.80 -2.72 4.01
C GLY A 38 13.78 -2.19 2.57
N ASP A 39 14.36 -2.94 1.62
CA ASP A 39 14.30 -2.62 0.20
C ASP A 39 12.87 -2.62 -0.33
N LEU A 40 12.04 -3.57 0.10
CA LEU A 40 10.63 -3.62 -0.31
C LEU A 40 9.83 -2.46 0.29
N VAL A 41 10.10 -2.09 1.55
CA VAL A 41 9.52 -0.88 2.16
C VAL A 41 9.89 0.36 1.36
N SER A 42 11.17 0.52 1.00
CA SER A 42 11.66 1.65 0.21
C SER A 42 11.01 1.71 -1.19
N LYS A 43 10.90 0.56 -1.87
CA LYS A 43 10.20 0.48 -3.16
C LYS A 43 8.74 0.90 -3.06
N ILE A 44 8.01 0.37 -2.07
CA ILE A 44 6.58 0.68 -1.88
C ILE A 44 6.37 2.17 -1.58
N THR A 45 7.12 2.71 -0.60
CA THR A 45 6.98 4.11 -0.17
C THR A 45 7.31 5.10 -1.28
N LYS A 46 8.27 4.78 -2.15
CA LYS A 46 8.62 5.61 -3.32
C LYS A 46 7.65 5.45 -4.49
N ALA A 47 7.09 4.27 -4.70
CA ALA A 47 6.21 3.99 -5.83
C ALA A 47 4.81 4.61 -5.67
N MET A 48 4.36 4.85 -4.44
CA MET A 48 2.99 5.33 -4.20
C MET A 48 2.80 6.31 -3.03
N PRO A 49 3.61 7.39 -2.92
CA PRO A 49 3.54 8.31 -1.78
C PRO A 49 2.18 8.97 -1.57
N ALA A 50 1.45 9.32 -2.64
CA ALA A 50 0.13 9.94 -2.53
C ALA A 50 -0.92 8.95 -2.01
N ARG A 51 -0.90 7.68 -2.45
CA ARG A 51 -1.78 6.65 -1.90
C ARG A 51 -1.46 6.32 -0.45
N MET A 52 -0.19 6.29 -0.06
CA MET A 52 0.21 6.14 1.35
C MET A 52 -0.42 7.24 2.21
N ALA A 53 -0.33 8.51 1.77
CA ALA A 53 -0.94 9.64 2.47
C ALA A 53 -2.47 9.54 2.52
N TYR A 54 -3.10 9.14 1.41
CA TYR A 54 -4.54 8.95 1.34
C TYR A 54 -5.04 7.87 2.30
N PHE A 55 -4.37 6.72 2.39
CA PHE A 55 -4.77 5.64 3.29
C PHE A 55 -4.57 6.01 4.76
N GLU A 56 -3.48 6.73 5.09
CA GLU A 56 -3.26 7.26 6.44
C GLU A 56 -4.39 8.23 6.84
N SER A 57 -4.87 9.08 5.91
CA SER A 57 -5.93 10.04 6.19
C SER A 57 -7.30 9.42 6.46
N GLN A 58 -7.52 8.15 6.09
CA GLN A 58 -8.80 7.47 6.30
C GLN A 58 -9.08 7.13 7.77
N LYS A 59 -8.04 7.13 8.64
CA LYS A 59 -8.17 6.83 10.08
C LYS A 59 -8.94 5.52 10.38
N LEU A 60 -8.67 4.48 9.59
CA LEU A 60 -9.35 3.18 9.69
C LEU A 60 -8.93 2.44 10.97
N ASP A 61 -9.88 1.70 11.55
CA ASP A 61 -9.61 0.76 12.63
C ASP A 61 -9.20 -0.60 12.06
N PHE A 62 -8.01 -1.06 12.42
CA PHE A 62 -7.44 -2.31 11.93
C PHE A 62 -7.47 -3.44 12.97
N ARG A 63 -8.18 -3.28 14.08
CA ARG A 63 -8.33 -4.37 15.06
C ARG A 63 -9.23 -5.47 14.48
N PRO A 64 -8.95 -6.75 14.78
CA PRO A 64 -7.89 -7.26 15.66
C PRO A 64 -6.53 -7.48 14.96
N CYS A 65 -6.41 -7.11 13.68
CA CYS A 65 -5.21 -7.34 12.89
C CYS A 65 -4.01 -6.54 13.41
N VAL A 66 -4.20 -5.33 13.92
CA VAL A 66 -3.13 -4.55 14.55
C VAL A 66 -3.37 -4.52 16.06
N LYS A 67 -2.33 -4.82 16.82
CA LYS A 67 -2.32 -4.78 18.28
C LYS A 67 -1.89 -3.41 18.77
#